data_AF-A0A1Z8JMQ6-F1
#
_entry.id   AF-A0A1Z8JMQ6-F1
#
_cell.length_a   1.000
_cell.length_b   1.000
_cell.length_c   1.000
_cell.angle_alpha   90.00
_cell.angle_beta   90.00
_cell.angle_gamma   90.00
#
_symmetry.space_group_name_H-M   'P 1'
#
loop_
_entity.id
_entity.type
_entity.pdbx_description
1 polymer ?
#
loop_
_entity_poly.entity_id
_entity_poly.type
_entity_poly.pdbx_seq_one_letter_code
_entity_poly.pdbx_strand_id
1 'polypeptide(L)'
;MWSTGSLRLGIVGVRRCVPKLIKANNYSPLLNVSFKKYYKVTVIGTIKAAGLEITKPPLTDARSVFSEKELEEARINRLKGLGILTKFPEKWIPYMELMRIEKPIGTLLLLSPCMWSITMAAYMTSAPLLSTLWMLSVFSVGAFVMRGAGCTVNDMWDRNLDNKVARTTERPITSGRVSMPQAWTFLGAQLAVGLVVLLQLPLDCFLLGASSLLLVMTYPFFKRVTYYPQVVLSACFNWGALLGFPAMGVWNWPVMIPLYLSGFFWCMTYDTIYAHQDKKFDVNVGIKSTALAWGNSTKKICYGMSVAQMGCYVTSGFLAGMGPFFYLGALAGGYRLFNMIKKVDLDNPANCWMWFKENINTGHVFWLGILLDYLWKLFF
;
A
#
# COMPACT_ATOMS: atom_id res chain seq x y z
N MET A 1 15.85 67.07 10.43
CA MET A 1 16.32 66.47 9.17
C MET A 1 15.12 65.70 8.59
N TRP A 2 14.24 66.24 7.74
CA TRP A 2 14.40 66.61 6.31
C TRP A 2 15.22 65.53 5.56
N SER A 3 14.79 64.85 4.49
CA SER A 3 13.72 65.00 3.47
C SER A 3 13.38 63.61 2.87
N THR A 4 12.13 63.16 2.69
CA THR A 4 11.27 63.18 1.47
C THR A 4 11.88 62.86 0.09
N GLY A 5 11.18 61.97 -0.64
CA GLY A 5 11.12 61.83 -2.12
C GLY A 5 11.33 60.38 -2.61
N SER A 6 10.67 59.80 -3.62
CA SER A 6 9.46 60.06 -4.42
C SER A 6 9.39 58.94 -5.50
N LEU A 7 8.17 58.51 -5.84
CA LEU A 7 7.73 57.63 -6.96
C LEU A 7 8.50 57.73 -8.30
N ARG A 8 8.50 56.64 -9.10
CA ARG A 8 7.66 56.47 -10.32
C ARG A 8 7.80 55.11 -11.06
N LEU A 9 6.65 54.66 -11.59
CA LEU A 9 6.43 53.55 -12.54
C LEU A 9 7.01 53.83 -13.95
N GLY A 10 7.22 52.76 -14.73
CA GLY A 10 7.26 52.84 -16.20
C GLY A 10 7.54 51.52 -16.91
N ILE A 11 6.50 50.95 -17.55
CA ILE A 11 6.53 49.83 -18.50
C ILE A 11 7.19 50.29 -19.83
N VAL A 12 7.76 49.36 -20.61
CA VAL A 12 7.64 49.20 -22.10
C VAL A 12 8.88 48.49 -22.69
N GLY A 13 8.68 47.51 -23.57
CA GLY A 13 9.52 47.39 -24.77
C GLY A 13 10.15 46.03 -25.11
N VAL A 14 9.42 45.25 -25.90
CA VAL A 14 9.91 44.13 -26.74
C VAL A 14 10.95 44.61 -27.77
N ARG A 15 12.04 43.83 -28.02
CA ARG A 15 12.48 43.43 -29.38
C ARG A 15 13.76 42.56 -29.43
N ARG A 16 13.72 41.67 -30.43
CA ARG A 16 14.73 40.75 -30.98
C ARG A 16 16.12 41.38 -31.18
N CYS A 17 17.17 40.56 -31.01
CA CYS A 17 18.45 40.74 -31.71
C CYS A 17 19.06 39.38 -32.12
N VAL A 18 19.10 39.16 -33.42
CA VAL A 18 20.03 38.36 -34.24
C VAL A 18 20.43 39.36 -35.35
N PRO A 19 21.64 39.45 -35.97
CA PRO A 19 22.61 38.38 -36.31
C PRO A 19 24.13 38.77 -36.24
N LYS A 20 25.02 37.78 -36.48
CA LYS A 20 26.21 37.82 -37.39
C LYS A 20 27.02 36.52 -37.21
N LEU A 21 26.95 35.54 -38.11
CA LEU A 21 27.72 35.38 -39.36
C LEU A 21 29.25 35.42 -39.18
N ILE A 22 29.87 34.23 -39.13
CA ILE A 22 31.22 33.97 -39.65
C ILE A 22 31.10 32.80 -40.65
N LYS A 23 31.50 33.06 -41.89
CA LYS A 23 31.71 32.08 -42.98
C LYS A 23 33.12 31.52 -42.89
N ALA A 24 33.30 30.24 -43.25
CA ALA A 24 34.12 29.84 -44.41
C ALA A 24 34.09 28.32 -44.65
N ASN A 25 33.74 27.96 -45.89
CA ASN A 25 34.23 26.89 -46.77
C ASN A 25 34.27 25.42 -46.27
N ASN A 26 33.99 24.39 -47.06
CA ASN A 26 33.57 24.19 -48.46
C ASN A 26 33.22 22.69 -48.56
N TYR A 27 32.17 22.33 -49.30
CA TYR A 27 32.00 21.13 -50.16
C TYR A 27 30.51 20.89 -50.39
N SER A 28 30.06 21.21 -51.60
CA SER A 28 28.81 20.78 -52.23
C SER A 28 29.19 19.80 -53.37
N PRO A 29 28.27 19.14 -54.12
CA PRO A 29 26.80 19.31 -54.13
C PRO A 29 26.00 17.99 -54.36
N LEU A 30 24.67 18.15 -54.49
CA LEU A 30 23.71 17.26 -55.19
C LEU A 30 23.23 15.98 -54.46
N LEU A 31 22.02 16.05 -53.89
CA LEU A 31 20.87 15.31 -54.42
C LEU A 31 19.57 15.75 -53.74
N ASN A 32 18.76 16.42 -54.55
CA ASN A 32 17.39 16.81 -54.27
C ASN A 32 16.52 15.63 -54.74
N VAL A 33 15.92 14.86 -53.82
CA VAL A 33 14.86 13.90 -54.17
C VAL A 33 13.75 13.99 -53.13
N SER A 34 12.71 14.73 -53.48
CA SER A 34 11.38 14.56 -52.91
C SER A 34 10.70 13.41 -53.65
N PHE A 35 10.37 12.32 -52.95
CA PHE A 35 9.24 11.46 -53.31
C PHE A 35 8.57 10.89 -52.06
N LYS A 36 7.27 11.18 -51.95
CA LYS A 36 6.30 10.50 -51.08
C LYS A 36 6.48 8.99 -51.14
N LYS A 37 6.57 8.33 -49.99
CA LYS A 37 5.95 7.00 -49.83
C LYS A 37 5.51 6.80 -48.38
N TYR A 38 4.20 6.61 -48.25
CA TYR A 38 3.54 6.09 -47.07
C TYR A 38 4.29 4.86 -46.55
N TYR A 39 4.87 4.95 -45.36
CA TYR A 39 5.11 3.76 -44.55
C TYR A 39 3.94 3.62 -43.59
N LYS A 40 2.90 2.94 -44.07
CA LYS A 40 1.99 2.21 -43.20
C LYS A 40 2.82 1.06 -42.63
N VAL A 41 3.57 1.32 -41.55
CA VAL A 41 4.24 0.25 -40.82
C VAL A 41 3.16 -0.45 -40.00
N THR A 42 2.47 -1.39 -40.64
CA THR A 42 1.74 -2.42 -39.93
C THR A 42 2.80 -3.30 -39.27
N VAL A 43 3.29 -2.92 -38.09
CA VAL A 43 4.06 -3.84 -37.25
C VAL A 43 3.06 -4.84 -36.66
N ILE A 44 2.78 -5.90 -37.42
CA ILE A 44 2.35 -7.17 -36.85
C ILE A 44 3.58 -7.74 -36.15
N GLY A 45 3.90 -7.17 -34.99
CA GLY A 45 5.01 -7.57 -34.14
C GLY A 45 4.45 -8.33 -32.95
N THR A 46 4.32 -9.64 -33.12
CA THR A 46 4.05 -10.58 -32.03
C THR A 46 5.24 -10.55 -31.07
N ILE A 47 5.09 -9.87 -29.94
CA ILE A 47 6.04 -9.99 -28.83
C ILE A 47 5.77 -11.35 -28.16
N LYS A 48 6.50 -12.39 -28.60
CA LYS A 48 6.62 -13.67 -27.90
C LYS A 48 7.50 -13.49 -26.65
N ALA A 49 6.92 -12.93 -25.59
CA ALA A 49 7.41 -13.12 -24.24
C ALA A 49 6.23 -13.59 -23.38
N ALA A 50 6.29 -14.84 -22.94
CA ALA A 50 5.29 -15.53 -22.11
C ALA A 50 3.94 -15.91 -22.75
N GLY A 51 3.90 -16.26 -24.05
CA GLY A 51 2.86 -17.15 -24.62
C GLY A 51 1.38 -16.77 -24.47
N LEU A 52 1.08 -15.51 -24.14
CA LEU A 52 -0.26 -15.04 -23.79
C LEU A 52 -0.74 -14.01 -24.83
N GLU A 53 -1.57 -14.44 -25.79
CA GLU A 53 -2.29 -13.53 -26.69
C GLU A 53 -3.53 -12.96 -25.98
N ILE A 54 -3.32 -11.91 -25.19
CA ILE A 54 -4.43 -11.22 -24.50
C ILE A 54 -5.08 -10.24 -25.49
N THR A 55 -6.30 -10.57 -25.92
CA THR A 55 -7.14 -9.74 -26.79
C THR A 55 -7.44 -8.37 -26.15
N LYS A 56 -7.41 -7.31 -26.97
CA LYS A 56 -7.74 -5.93 -26.57
C LYS A 56 -9.24 -5.84 -26.24
N PRO A 57 -9.67 -5.52 -25.00
CA PRO A 57 -11.04 -5.09 -24.77
C PRO A 57 -11.26 -3.69 -25.38
N PRO A 58 -12.47 -3.39 -25.89
CA PRO A 58 -12.79 -2.05 -26.37
C PRO A 58 -13.16 -1.17 -25.18
N LEU A 59 -12.45 -0.05 -24.97
CA LEU A 59 -12.85 0.96 -23.99
C LEU A 59 -12.49 2.40 -24.41
N THR A 60 -13.42 3.28 -24.03
CA THR A 60 -13.62 4.70 -24.33
C THR A 60 -12.69 5.65 -23.55
N ASP A 61 -12.41 6.80 -24.17
CA ASP A 61 -11.81 8.08 -23.72
C ASP A 61 -10.53 8.15 -22.86
N ALA A 62 -10.11 7.10 -22.15
CA ALA A 62 -8.97 7.16 -21.22
C ALA A 62 -7.58 7.08 -21.89
N ARG A 63 -7.48 6.62 -23.15
CA ARG A 63 -6.20 6.66 -23.91
C ARG A 63 -5.76 8.08 -24.28
N SER A 64 -6.58 9.10 -24.03
CA SER A 64 -6.30 10.48 -24.46
C SER A 64 -5.21 11.19 -23.64
N VAL A 65 -4.89 10.71 -22.42
CA VAL A 65 -3.96 11.40 -21.49
C VAL A 65 -2.52 10.90 -21.60
N PHE A 66 -2.31 9.64 -21.99
CA PHE A 66 -0.98 9.00 -22.02
C PHE A 66 -0.56 8.64 -23.44
N SER A 67 0.73 8.76 -23.72
CA SER A 67 1.30 8.31 -24.99
C SER A 67 1.24 6.78 -25.11
N GLU A 68 1.25 6.27 -26.36
CA GLU A 68 1.24 4.82 -26.59
C GLU A 68 2.41 4.09 -25.93
N LYS A 69 3.58 4.75 -25.84
CA LYS A 69 4.76 4.20 -25.17
C LYS A 69 4.54 4.01 -23.67
N GLU A 70 3.95 4.99 -22.99
CA GLU A 70 3.67 4.92 -21.55
C GLU A 70 2.65 3.82 -21.23
N LEU A 71 1.63 3.64 -22.08
CA LEU A 71 0.66 2.57 -21.94
C LEU A 71 1.30 1.19 -22.14
N GLU A 72 2.19 1.04 -23.13
CA GLU A 72 2.90 -0.21 -23.35
C GLU A 72 3.89 -0.52 -22.21
N GLU A 73 4.58 0.48 -21.69
CA GLU A 73 5.42 0.34 -20.50
C GLU A 73 4.61 -0.10 -19.27
N ALA A 74 3.43 0.49 -19.05
CA ALA A 74 2.53 0.08 -17.98
C ALA A 74 2.11 -1.39 -18.13
N ARG A 75 1.79 -1.82 -19.36
CA ARG A 75 1.43 -3.21 -19.67
C ARG A 75 2.59 -4.17 -19.43
N ILE A 76 3.79 -3.85 -19.90
CA ILE A 76 4.99 -4.66 -19.69
C ILE A 76 5.29 -4.77 -18.19
N ASN A 77 5.19 -3.67 -17.44
CA ASN A 77 5.40 -3.65 -16.00
C ASN A 77 4.38 -4.51 -15.26
N ARG A 78 3.10 -4.47 -15.68
CA ARG A 78 2.07 -5.37 -15.15
C ARG A 78 2.42 -6.84 -15.41
N LEU A 79 2.74 -7.20 -16.65
CA LEU A 79 3.05 -8.60 -17.02
C LEU A 79 4.25 -9.14 -16.24
N LYS A 80 5.31 -8.34 -16.07
CA LYS A 80 6.45 -8.68 -15.22
C LYS A 80 6.04 -8.88 -13.75
N GLY A 81 5.04 -8.14 -13.29
CA GLY A 81 4.53 -8.19 -11.91
C GLY A 81 3.61 -9.36 -11.60
N LEU A 82 3.12 -10.11 -12.59
CA LEU A 82 2.16 -11.21 -12.36
C LEU A 82 2.76 -12.38 -11.56
N GLY A 83 4.06 -12.64 -11.69
CA GLY A 83 4.76 -13.68 -10.93
C GLY A 83 4.05 -15.03 -11.00
N ILE A 84 3.60 -15.53 -9.85
CA ILE A 84 2.92 -16.84 -9.73
C ILE A 84 1.56 -16.89 -10.44
N LEU A 85 0.92 -15.73 -10.65
CA LEU A 85 -0.40 -15.67 -11.30
C LEU A 85 -0.36 -16.15 -12.75
N THR A 86 0.81 -16.14 -13.39
CA THR A 86 1.00 -16.65 -14.77
C THR A 86 0.69 -18.14 -14.90
N LYS A 87 0.68 -18.90 -13.80
CA LYS A 87 0.37 -20.33 -13.79
C LYS A 87 -1.14 -20.64 -13.78
N PHE A 88 -1.98 -19.63 -13.55
CA PHE A 88 -3.43 -19.80 -13.45
C PHE A 88 -4.13 -19.51 -14.78
N PRO A 89 -5.38 -19.98 -14.97
CA PRO A 89 -6.15 -19.69 -16.18
C PRO A 89 -6.32 -18.18 -16.39
N GLU A 90 -6.18 -17.72 -17.64
CA GLU A 90 -6.23 -16.30 -18.00
C GLU A 90 -7.47 -15.57 -17.49
N LYS A 91 -8.62 -16.24 -17.51
CA LYS A 91 -9.90 -15.68 -17.05
C LYS A 91 -9.92 -15.34 -15.55
N TRP A 92 -9.07 -15.98 -14.76
CA TRP A 92 -8.98 -15.80 -13.30
C TRP A 92 -7.97 -14.73 -12.91
N ILE A 93 -6.96 -14.48 -13.75
CA ILE A 93 -5.89 -13.50 -13.50
C ILE A 93 -6.44 -12.12 -13.12
N PRO A 94 -7.42 -11.53 -13.83
CA PRO A 94 -7.96 -10.22 -13.46
C PRO A 94 -8.58 -10.18 -12.05
N TYR A 95 -9.24 -11.25 -11.61
CA TYR A 95 -9.85 -11.33 -10.28
C TYR A 95 -8.80 -11.52 -9.17
N MET A 96 -7.74 -12.28 -9.46
CA MET A 96 -6.61 -12.43 -8.54
C MET A 96 -5.81 -11.13 -8.41
N GLU A 97 -5.66 -10.38 -9.50
CA GLU A 97 -5.09 -9.03 -9.49
C GLU A 97 -5.98 -8.03 -8.72
N LEU A 98 -7.32 -8.17 -8.78
CA LEU A 98 -8.22 -7.36 -7.93
C LEU A 98 -7.95 -7.62 -6.44
N MET A 99 -7.71 -8.88 -6.07
CA MET A 99 -7.33 -9.25 -4.70
C MET A 99 -5.88 -8.91 -4.32
N ARG A 100 -5.07 -8.43 -5.26
CA ARG A 100 -3.63 -8.16 -5.08
C ARG A 100 -2.84 -9.40 -4.66
N ILE A 101 -3.19 -10.58 -5.16
CA ILE A 101 -2.48 -11.83 -4.83
C ILE A 101 -1.01 -11.77 -5.28
N GLU A 102 -0.72 -11.05 -6.38
CA GLU A 102 0.64 -10.80 -6.85
C GLU A 102 1.45 -9.88 -5.93
N LYS A 103 0.79 -9.14 -5.03
CA LYS A 103 1.38 -8.21 -4.06
C LYS A 103 0.78 -8.44 -2.66
N PRO A 104 1.07 -9.58 -2.01
CA PRO A 104 0.43 -10.00 -0.76
C PRO A 104 0.85 -9.16 0.46
N ILE A 105 1.69 -8.14 0.27
CA ILE A 105 2.22 -7.28 1.33
C ILE A 105 1.11 -6.66 2.18
N GLY A 106 0.06 -6.13 1.54
CA GLY A 106 -1.07 -5.56 2.28
C GLY A 106 -1.82 -6.58 3.13
N THR A 107 -1.95 -7.82 2.65
CA THR A 107 -2.58 -8.91 3.40
C THR A 107 -1.75 -9.31 4.60
N LEU A 108 -0.43 -9.46 4.43
CA LEU A 108 0.48 -9.85 5.51
C LEU A 108 0.63 -8.76 6.58
N LEU A 109 0.63 -7.48 6.17
CA LEU A 109 0.61 -6.36 7.10
C LEU A 109 -0.72 -6.27 7.86
N LEU A 110 -1.85 -6.54 7.22
CA LEU A 110 -3.16 -6.63 7.88
C LEU A 110 -3.24 -7.83 8.85
N LEU A 111 -2.60 -8.95 8.50
CA LEU A 111 -2.59 -10.17 9.31
C LEU A 111 -1.68 -10.05 10.55
N SER A 112 -0.58 -9.29 10.47
CA SER A 112 0.41 -9.21 11.55
C SER A 112 -0.19 -8.81 12.92
N PRO A 113 -1.01 -7.75 13.03
CA PRO A 113 -1.70 -7.40 14.28
C PRO A 113 -2.64 -8.50 14.81
N CYS A 114 -3.29 -9.25 13.92
CA CYS A 114 -4.12 -10.40 14.29
C CYS A 114 -3.25 -11.50 14.92
N MET A 115 -2.12 -11.83 14.29
CA MET A 115 -1.20 -12.84 14.81
C MET A 115 -0.64 -12.44 16.18
N TRP A 116 -0.29 -11.16 16.38
CA TRP A 116 0.19 -10.65 17.66
C TRP A 116 -0.83 -10.84 18.77
N SER A 117 -2.07 -10.39 18.54
CA SER A 117 -3.13 -10.44 19.55
C SER A 117 -3.61 -11.85 19.84
N ILE A 118 -3.80 -12.69 18.82
CA ILE A 118 -4.20 -14.10 19.00
C ILE A 118 -3.15 -14.85 19.83
N THR A 119 -1.87 -14.73 19.48
CA THR A 119 -0.81 -15.45 20.18
C THR A 119 -0.56 -14.89 21.58
N MET A 120 -0.68 -13.57 21.79
CA MET A 120 -0.60 -12.97 23.12
C MET A 120 -1.78 -13.38 24.00
N ALA A 121 -3.00 -13.41 23.45
CA ALA A 121 -4.17 -13.89 24.18
C ALA A 121 -4.08 -15.39 24.50
N ALA A 122 -3.54 -16.20 23.57
CA ALA A 122 -3.24 -17.61 23.79
C ALA A 122 -2.24 -17.82 24.93
N TYR A 123 -1.20 -16.98 25.02
CA TYR A 123 -0.28 -16.96 26.15
C TYR A 123 -0.99 -16.65 27.47
N MET A 124 -1.86 -15.63 27.49
CA MET A 124 -2.59 -15.23 28.69
C MET A 124 -3.52 -16.32 29.21
N THR A 125 -4.23 -17.03 28.32
CA THR A 125 -5.16 -18.12 28.70
C THR A 125 -4.50 -19.48 28.81
N SER A 126 -3.23 -19.60 28.42
CA SER A 126 -2.57 -20.90 28.24
C SER A 126 -3.37 -21.81 27.30
N ALA A 127 -3.92 -21.23 26.22
CA ALA A 127 -4.76 -21.95 25.28
C ALA A 127 -3.98 -23.10 24.61
N PRO A 128 -4.62 -24.25 24.31
CA PRO A 128 -3.98 -25.34 23.58
C PRO A 128 -3.49 -24.90 22.19
N LEU A 129 -2.35 -25.46 21.76
CA LEU A 129 -1.73 -25.12 20.48
C LEU A 129 -2.70 -25.27 19.29
N LEU A 130 -3.52 -26.33 19.30
CA LEU A 130 -4.47 -26.59 18.21
C LEU A 130 -5.52 -25.49 18.08
N SER A 131 -6.09 -25.01 19.20
CA SER A 131 -7.05 -23.91 19.22
C SER A 131 -6.43 -22.60 18.73
N THR A 132 -5.18 -22.34 19.11
CA THR A 132 -4.42 -21.17 18.65
C THR A 132 -4.14 -21.24 17.15
N LEU A 133 -3.69 -22.39 16.64
CA LEU A 133 -3.45 -22.61 15.20
C LEU A 133 -4.73 -22.49 14.38
N TRP A 134 -5.85 -22.99 14.91
CA TRP A 134 -7.17 -22.80 14.31
C TRP A 134 -7.50 -21.32 14.18
N MET A 135 -7.38 -20.55 15.26
CA MET A 135 -7.72 -19.12 15.24
C MET A 135 -6.80 -18.32 14.31
N LEU A 136 -5.49 -18.61 14.31
CA LEU A 136 -4.53 -18.03 13.36
C LEU A 136 -4.92 -18.33 11.91
N SER A 137 -5.42 -19.55 11.64
CA SER A 137 -5.87 -19.95 10.30
C SER A 137 -7.14 -19.22 9.88
N VAL A 138 -8.14 -19.13 10.76
CA VAL A 138 -9.40 -18.40 10.54
C VAL A 138 -9.11 -16.93 10.23
N PHE A 139 -8.26 -16.27 11.02
CA PHE A 139 -7.86 -14.88 10.77
C PHE A 139 -6.98 -14.70 9.53
N SER A 140 -6.17 -15.71 9.17
CA SER A 140 -5.38 -15.68 7.92
C SER A 140 -6.29 -15.68 6.69
N VAL A 141 -7.29 -16.56 6.67
CA VAL A 141 -8.32 -16.59 5.61
C VAL A 141 -9.11 -15.28 5.60
N GLY A 142 -9.54 -14.81 6.77
CA GLY A 142 -10.24 -13.54 6.93
C GLY A 142 -9.44 -12.35 6.38
N ALA A 143 -8.17 -12.21 6.77
CA ALA A 143 -7.29 -11.14 6.30
C ALA A 143 -7.09 -11.20 4.79
N PHE A 144 -6.87 -12.40 4.23
CA PHE A 144 -6.71 -12.59 2.79
C PHE A 144 -7.95 -12.16 1.99
N VAL A 145 -9.13 -12.62 2.40
CA VAL A 145 -10.38 -12.35 1.69
C VAL A 145 -10.82 -10.90 1.90
N MET A 146 -10.78 -10.39 3.13
CA MET A 146 -11.23 -9.03 3.44
C MET A 146 -10.29 -7.96 2.91
N ARG A 147 -8.96 -8.22 2.86
CA ARG A 147 -8.04 -7.35 2.13
C ARG A 147 -8.37 -7.33 0.65
N GLY A 148 -8.67 -8.49 0.07
CA GLY A 148 -9.12 -8.62 -1.30
C GLY A 148 -10.39 -7.82 -1.57
N ALA A 149 -11.40 -7.93 -0.72
CA ALA A 149 -12.64 -7.17 -0.81
C ALA A 149 -12.40 -5.65 -0.74
N GLY A 150 -11.55 -5.21 0.19
CA GLY A 150 -11.14 -3.81 0.29
C GLY A 150 -10.44 -3.30 -0.97
N CYS A 151 -9.61 -4.13 -1.62
CA CYS A 151 -8.97 -3.78 -2.89
C CYS A 151 -9.98 -3.73 -4.04
N THR A 152 -10.95 -4.66 -4.10
CA THR A 152 -12.05 -4.63 -5.07
C THR A 152 -12.85 -3.33 -4.95
N VAL A 153 -13.28 -2.96 -3.74
CA VAL A 153 -14.02 -1.71 -3.48
C VAL A 153 -13.17 -0.48 -3.82
N ASN A 154 -11.87 -0.50 -3.49
CA ASN A 154 -10.98 0.61 -3.83
C ASN A 154 -10.88 0.80 -5.36
N ASP A 155 -10.70 -0.26 -6.13
CA ASP A 155 -10.63 -0.17 -7.60
C ASP A 155 -11.99 0.23 -8.22
N MET A 156 -13.11 -0.16 -7.60
CA MET A 156 -14.44 0.28 -8.01
C MET A 156 -14.64 1.79 -7.84
N TRP A 157 -14.19 2.37 -6.72
CA TRP A 157 -14.32 3.81 -6.45
C TRP A 157 -13.25 4.68 -7.12
N ASP A 158 -12.03 4.16 -7.27
CA ASP A 158 -10.90 4.91 -7.82
C ASP A 158 -10.80 4.79 -9.35
N ARG A 159 -11.66 4.02 -10.03
CA ARG A 159 -11.64 3.79 -11.49
C ARG A 159 -11.36 5.05 -12.33
N ASN A 160 -12.02 6.17 -12.02
CA ASN A 160 -11.86 7.42 -12.77
C ASN A 160 -10.53 8.14 -12.48
N LEU A 161 -9.99 7.97 -11.28
CA LEU A 161 -8.68 8.51 -10.88
C LEU A 161 -7.56 7.62 -11.41
N ASP A 162 -7.72 6.31 -11.32
CA ASP A 162 -6.73 5.32 -11.79
C ASP A 162 -6.49 5.42 -13.31
N ASN A 163 -7.50 5.86 -14.07
CA ASN A 163 -7.38 6.18 -15.51
C ASN A 163 -6.44 7.36 -15.79
N LYS A 164 -6.07 8.14 -14.78
CA LYS A 164 -5.19 9.32 -14.89
C LYS A 164 -3.79 9.09 -14.34
N VAL A 165 -3.43 7.85 -13.99
CA VAL A 165 -2.09 7.52 -13.46
C VAL A 165 -1.54 6.31 -14.20
N ALA A 166 -0.41 6.47 -14.90
CA ALA A 166 0.17 5.44 -15.79
C ALA A 166 0.37 4.07 -15.10
N ARG A 167 0.71 4.04 -13.81
CA ARG A 167 0.88 2.79 -13.04
C ARG A 167 -0.42 2.01 -12.82
N THR A 168 -1.57 2.68 -12.82
CA THR A 168 -2.86 2.10 -12.42
C THR A 168 -3.86 1.99 -13.57
N THR A 169 -3.53 2.49 -14.76
CA THR A 169 -4.35 2.33 -15.97
C THR A 169 -4.61 0.86 -16.30
N GLU A 170 -3.65 -0.02 -15.99
CA GLU A 170 -3.73 -1.46 -16.20
C GLU A 170 -4.47 -2.22 -15.08
N ARG A 171 -5.06 -1.54 -14.08
CA ARG A 171 -5.88 -2.21 -13.06
C ARG A 171 -7.10 -2.89 -13.69
N PRO A 172 -7.58 -4.04 -13.17
CA PRO A 172 -8.57 -4.87 -13.85
C PRO A 172 -9.88 -4.16 -14.24
N ILE A 173 -10.43 -3.33 -13.36
CA ILE A 173 -11.67 -2.56 -13.62
C ILE A 173 -11.39 -1.36 -14.54
N THR A 174 -10.28 -0.67 -14.31
CA THR A 174 -9.82 0.49 -15.09
C THR A 174 -9.56 0.13 -16.54
N SER A 175 -8.86 -0.99 -16.79
CA SER A 175 -8.54 -1.50 -18.11
C SER A 175 -9.69 -2.28 -18.79
N GLY A 176 -10.84 -2.43 -18.12
CA GLY A 176 -12.02 -3.15 -18.64
C GLY A 176 -11.92 -4.67 -18.67
N ARG A 177 -10.90 -5.26 -18.05
CA ARG A 177 -10.76 -6.73 -17.97
C ARG A 177 -11.77 -7.34 -17.01
N VAL A 178 -12.29 -6.54 -16.08
CA VAL A 178 -13.42 -6.88 -15.21
C VAL A 178 -14.47 -5.77 -15.34
N SER A 179 -15.70 -6.13 -15.67
CA SER A 179 -16.82 -5.18 -15.75
C SER A 179 -17.34 -4.82 -14.35
N MET A 180 -18.07 -3.70 -14.23
CA MET A 180 -18.64 -3.29 -12.94
C MET A 180 -19.62 -4.33 -12.35
N PRO A 181 -20.51 -4.97 -13.13
CA PRO A 181 -21.34 -6.07 -12.62
C PRO A 181 -20.51 -7.26 -12.12
N GLN A 182 -19.45 -7.64 -12.85
CA GLN A 182 -18.54 -8.71 -12.43
C GLN A 182 -17.82 -8.37 -11.12
N ALA A 183 -17.40 -7.11 -10.95
CA ALA A 183 -16.77 -6.64 -9.72
C ALA A 183 -17.75 -6.72 -8.53
N TRP A 184 -19.01 -6.34 -8.70
CA TRP A 184 -20.05 -6.49 -7.67
C TRP A 184 -20.31 -7.95 -7.31
N THR A 185 -20.41 -8.86 -8.29
CA THR A 185 -20.58 -10.29 -8.03
C THR A 185 -19.38 -10.87 -7.28
N PHE A 186 -18.16 -10.50 -7.68
CA PHE A 186 -16.94 -10.95 -7.03
C PHE A 186 -16.82 -10.41 -5.60
N LEU A 187 -17.17 -9.13 -5.38
CA LEU A 187 -17.26 -8.55 -4.04
C LEU A 187 -18.26 -9.31 -3.17
N GLY A 188 -19.45 -9.64 -3.72
CA GLY A 188 -20.44 -10.47 -3.04
C GLY A 188 -19.88 -11.83 -2.60
N ALA A 189 -19.13 -12.50 -3.48
CA ALA A 189 -18.46 -13.76 -3.16
C ALA A 189 -17.40 -13.59 -2.05
N GLN A 190 -16.57 -12.54 -2.11
CA GLN A 190 -15.59 -12.23 -1.07
C GLN A 190 -16.27 -11.97 0.28
N LEU A 191 -17.35 -11.18 0.30
CA LEU A 191 -18.11 -10.90 1.52
C LEU A 191 -18.82 -12.14 2.06
N ALA A 192 -19.30 -13.04 1.20
CA ALA A 192 -19.88 -14.32 1.64
C ALA A 192 -18.84 -15.20 2.33
N VAL A 193 -17.62 -15.30 1.79
CA VAL A 193 -16.52 -16.01 2.46
C VAL A 193 -16.12 -15.30 3.76
N GLY A 194 -16.07 -13.97 3.76
CA GLY A 194 -15.85 -13.17 4.97
C GLY A 194 -16.91 -13.40 6.05
N LEU A 195 -18.17 -13.57 5.65
CA LEU A 195 -19.27 -13.92 6.56
C LEU A 195 -19.09 -15.33 7.15
N VAL A 196 -18.68 -16.32 6.34
CA VAL A 196 -18.36 -17.67 6.86
C VAL A 196 -17.23 -17.63 7.87
N VAL A 197 -16.21 -16.79 7.67
CA VAL A 197 -15.15 -16.55 8.66
C VAL A 197 -15.73 -15.90 9.92
N LEU A 198 -16.57 -14.87 9.78
CA LEU A 198 -17.17 -14.15 10.90
C LEU A 198 -18.07 -15.04 11.76
N LEU A 199 -18.82 -15.95 11.14
CA LEU A 199 -19.69 -16.91 11.84
C LEU A 199 -18.93 -17.96 12.66
N GLN A 200 -17.62 -18.11 12.45
CA GLN A 200 -16.76 -18.97 13.26
C GLN A 200 -16.22 -18.26 14.51
N LEU A 201 -16.44 -16.94 14.63
CA LEU A 201 -15.94 -16.14 15.74
C LEU A 201 -17.00 -15.94 16.84
N PRO A 202 -16.59 -15.74 18.10
CA PRO A 202 -17.51 -15.37 19.18
C PRO A 202 -18.29 -14.07 18.86
N LEU A 203 -19.47 -13.91 19.47
CA LEU A 203 -20.32 -12.72 19.29
C LEU A 203 -19.58 -11.41 19.65
N ASP A 204 -18.66 -11.47 20.60
CA ASP A 204 -17.81 -10.35 20.99
C ASP A 204 -16.96 -9.82 19.82
N CYS A 205 -16.46 -10.72 18.97
CA CYS A 205 -15.75 -10.34 17.74
C CYS A 205 -16.69 -9.69 16.72
N PHE A 206 -17.96 -10.10 16.68
CA PHE A 206 -18.95 -9.49 15.80
C PHE A 206 -19.21 -8.04 16.18
N LEU A 207 -19.47 -7.77 17.46
CA LEU A 207 -19.75 -6.41 17.95
C LEU A 207 -18.53 -5.49 17.75
N LEU A 208 -17.35 -5.97 18.14
CA LEU A 208 -16.10 -5.21 18.00
C LEU A 208 -15.72 -5.04 16.52
N GLY A 209 -15.96 -6.04 15.68
CA GLY A 209 -15.76 -5.98 14.23
C GLY A 209 -16.71 -4.99 13.56
N ALA A 210 -18.00 -5.03 13.92
CA ALA A 210 -19.01 -4.10 13.42
C ALA A 210 -18.68 -2.64 13.75
N SER A 211 -18.11 -2.38 14.94
CA SER A 211 -17.68 -1.03 15.32
C SER A 211 -16.58 -0.45 14.40
N SER A 212 -15.78 -1.31 13.74
CA SER A 212 -14.77 -0.87 12.78
C SER A 212 -15.36 -0.34 11.46
N LEU A 213 -16.60 -0.71 11.13
CA LEU A 213 -17.24 -0.34 9.86
C LEU A 213 -17.34 1.17 9.70
N LEU A 214 -17.53 1.91 10.81
CA LEU A 214 -17.53 3.38 10.78
C LEU A 214 -16.20 3.95 10.25
N LEU A 215 -15.07 3.36 10.66
CA LEU A 215 -13.74 3.78 10.20
C LEU A 215 -13.50 3.34 8.74
N VAL A 216 -13.88 2.12 8.40
CA VAL A 216 -13.72 1.57 7.04
C VAL A 216 -14.52 2.37 6.02
N MET A 217 -15.77 2.72 6.34
CA MET A 217 -16.65 3.50 5.45
C MET A 217 -16.15 4.93 5.25
N THR A 218 -15.50 5.52 6.27
CA THR A 218 -15.01 6.91 6.19
C THR A 218 -13.64 7.01 5.51
N TYR A 219 -12.80 5.98 5.53
CA TYR A 219 -11.44 5.99 4.95
C TYR A 219 -11.33 6.59 3.52
N PRO A 220 -12.16 6.21 2.53
CA PRO A 220 -12.07 6.76 1.17
C PRO A 220 -12.27 8.28 1.12
N PHE A 221 -13.06 8.84 2.04
CA PHE A 221 -13.29 10.27 2.14
C PHE A 221 -12.05 11.01 2.65
N PHE A 222 -11.34 10.43 3.62
CA PHE A 222 -10.15 11.05 4.21
C PHE A 222 -9.02 11.29 3.20
N LYS A 223 -8.87 10.42 2.20
CA LYS A 223 -7.94 10.64 1.08
C LYS A 223 -8.20 11.96 0.33
N ARG A 224 -9.43 12.49 0.37
CA ARG A 224 -9.85 13.68 -0.40
C ARG A 224 -9.80 14.97 0.41
N VAL A 225 -9.88 14.88 1.74
CA VAL A 225 -10.04 16.06 2.60
C VAL A 225 -8.82 16.39 3.46
N THR A 226 -7.99 15.41 3.80
CA THR A 226 -6.89 15.60 4.76
C THR A 226 -5.52 15.21 4.19
N TYR A 227 -4.46 15.74 4.79
CA TYR A 227 -3.08 15.27 4.60
C TYR A 227 -2.75 14.00 5.38
N TYR A 228 -3.69 13.49 6.18
CA TYR A 228 -3.46 12.36 7.08
C TYR A 228 -4.36 11.14 6.80
N PRO A 229 -4.56 10.70 5.54
CA PRO A 229 -5.31 9.46 5.27
C PRO A 229 -4.68 8.24 5.94
N GLN A 230 -3.36 8.26 6.18
CA GLN A 230 -2.60 7.25 6.90
C GLN A 230 -3.14 6.99 8.31
N VAL A 231 -3.70 8.00 8.99
CA VAL A 231 -4.26 7.86 10.34
C VAL A 231 -5.46 6.91 10.33
N VAL A 232 -6.40 7.15 9.41
CA VAL A 232 -7.59 6.30 9.31
C VAL A 232 -7.22 4.91 8.78
N LEU A 233 -6.29 4.83 7.82
CA LEU A 233 -5.77 3.55 7.36
C LEU A 233 -5.17 2.74 8.50
N SER A 234 -4.31 3.37 9.31
CA SER A 234 -3.66 2.74 10.46
C SER A 234 -4.66 2.30 11.51
N ALA A 235 -5.71 3.10 11.73
CA ALA A 235 -6.79 2.72 12.62
C ALA A 235 -7.53 1.46 12.13
N CYS A 236 -7.85 1.39 10.83
CA CYS A 236 -8.53 0.24 10.23
C CYS A 236 -7.64 -1.02 10.18
N PHE A 237 -6.38 -0.88 9.73
CA PHE A 237 -5.47 -2.01 9.52
C PHE A 237 -5.09 -2.73 10.80
N ASN A 238 -5.08 -2.03 11.92
CA ASN A 238 -4.67 -2.60 13.20
C ASN A 238 -5.84 -3.11 14.03
N TRP A 239 -7.08 -3.05 13.53
CA TRP A 239 -8.25 -3.55 14.27
C TRP A 239 -8.11 -5.03 14.65
N GLY A 240 -7.34 -5.80 13.87
CA GLY A 240 -6.94 -7.16 14.19
C GLY A 240 -6.26 -7.33 15.55
N ALA A 241 -5.49 -6.32 16.02
CA ALA A 241 -4.88 -6.33 17.35
C ALA A 241 -5.90 -6.28 18.49
N LEU A 242 -7.11 -5.80 18.23
CA LEU A 242 -8.20 -5.82 19.21
C LEU A 242 -8.99 -7.13 19.09
N LEU A 243 -9.29 -7.58 17.87
CA LEU A 243 -10.14 -8.75 17.61
C LEU A 243 -9.53 -10.08 18.07
N GLY A 244 -8.20 -10.23 18.08
CA GLY A 244 -7.58 -11.51 18.45
C GLY A 244 -7.80 -11.91 19.91
N PHE A 245 -8.00 -10.95 20.83
CA PHE A 245 -8.25 -11.23 22.24
C PHE A 245 -9.63 -11.87 22.50
N PRO A 246 -10.77 -11.24 22.11
CA PRO A 246 -12.08 -11.86 22.27
C PRO A 246 -12.22 -13.13 21.44
N ALA A 247 -11.50 -13.26 20.33
CA ALA A 247 -11.47 -14.50 19.55
C ALA A 247 -10.90 -15.67 20.36
N MET A 248 -9.94 -15.40 21.25
CA MET A 248 -9.37 -16.37 22.19
C MET A 248 -10.07 -16.36 23.57
N GLY A 249 -11.22 -15.70 23.70
CA GLY A 249 -12.02 -15.66 24.92
C GLY A 249 -11.49 -14.74 26.02
N VAL A 250 -10.65 -13.74 25.68
CA VAL A 250 -10.09 -12.78 26.64
C VAL A 250 -10.56 -11.37 26.33
N TRP A 251 -10.95 -10.65 27.37
CA TRP A 251 -11.22 -9.22 27.30
C TRP A 251 -10.36 -8.47 28.31
N ASN A 252 -9.29 -7.82 27.86
CA ASN A 252 -8.37 -7.08 28.72
C ASN A 252 -7.94 -5.78 28.05
N TRP A 253 -8.73 -4.72 28.24
CA TRP A 253 -8.46 -3.39 27.67
C TRP A 253 -7.05 -2.85 27.98
N PRO A 254 -6.53 -2.96 29.22
CA PRO A 254 -5.16 -2.57 29.54
C PRO A 254 -4.09 -3.22 28.64
N VAL A 255 -4.29 -4.46 28.19
CA VAL A 255 -3.38 -5.14 27.26
C VAL A 255 -3.70 -4.81 25.79
N MET A 256 -4.99 -4.82 25.44
CA MET A 256 -5.49 -4.65 24.07
C MET A 256 -5.18 -3.26 23.49
N ILE A 257 -5.42 -2.19 24.26
CA ILE A 257 -5.26 -0.81 23.77
C ILE A 257 -3.80 -0.50 23.44
N PRO A 258 -2.81 -0.78 24.31
CA PRO A 258 -1.41 -0.58 23.94
C PRO A 258 -0.97 -1.43 22.76
N LEU A 259 -1.44 -2.69 22.61
CA LEU A 259 -1.09 -3.48 21.43
C LEU A 259 -1.64 -2.86 20.14
N TYR A 260 -2.89 -2.40 20.17
CA TYR A 260 -3.51 -1.68 19.06
C TYR A 260 -2.77 -0.40 18.70
N LEU A 261 -2.42 0.42 19.70
CA LEU A 261 -1.66 1.66 19.48
C LEU A 261 -0.26 1.39 18.96
N SER A 262 0.40 0.31 19.41
CA SER A 262 1.65 -0.15 18.83
C SER A 262 1.51 -0.42 17.33
N GLY A 263 0.52 -1.23 16.94
CA GLY A 263 0.24 -1.48 15.53
C GLY A 263 -0.09 -0.20 14.75
N PHE A 264 -0.88 0.70 15.35
CA PHE A 264 -1.24 1.99 14.76
C PHE A 264 0.00 2.85 14.42
N PHE A 265 0.92 3.05 15.37
CA PHE A 265 2.13 3.83 15.14
C PHE A 265 3.09 3.16 14.14
N TRP A 266 3.14 1.83 14.16
CA TRP A 266 3.91 1.06 13.18
C TRP A 266 3.35 1.24 11.76
N CYS A 267 2.02 1.15 11.59
CA CYS A 267 1.36 1.40 10.31
C CYS A 267 1.53 2.83 9.82
N MET A 268 1.41 3.82 10.71
CA MET A 268 1.69 5.21 10.37
C MET A 268 3.11 5.38 9.83
N THR A 269 4.08 4.67 10.42
CA THR A 269 5.49 4.73 10.03
C THR A 269 5.71 4.11 8.64
N TYR A 270 5.32 2.85 8.44
CA TYR A 270 5.58 2.19 7.16
C TYR A 270 4.74 2.76 6.01
N ASP A 271 3.51 3.22 6.28
CA ASP A 271 2.62 3.74 5.24
C ASP A 271 3.01 5.17 4.85
N THR A 272 3.59 5.94 5.77
CA THR A 272 4.23 7.21 5.41
C THR A 272 5.47 6.99 4.54
N ILE A 273 6.32 5.99 4.85
CA ILE A 273 7.44 5.61 3.98
C ILE A 273 6.92 5.19 2.60
N TYR A 274 5.82 4.43 2.56
CA TYR A 274 5.18 4.05 1.30
C TYR A 274 4.73 5.27 0.50
N ALA A 275 4.10 6.26 1.14
CA ALA A 275 3.62 7.49 0.51
C ALA A 275 4.73 8.36 -0.12
N HIS A 276 5.97 8.26 0.37
CA HIS A 276 7.11 8.96 -0.23
C HIS A 276 7.45 8.46 -1.65
N GLN A 277 6.99 7.27 -2.06
CA GLN A 277 7.14 6.79 -3.44
C GLN A 277 6.40 7.65 -4.46
N ASP A 278 5.22 8.14 -4.09
CA ASP A 278 4.32 8.86 -4.97
C ASP A 278 4.43 10.39 -4.75
N LYS A 279 5.33 10.86 -3.87
CA LYS A 279 5.54 12.28 -3.50
C LYS A 279 5.63 13.24 -4.70
N LYS A 280 6.42 12.89 -5.72
CA LYS A 280 6.58 13.75 -6.92
C LYS A 280 5.31 13.85 -7.76
N PHE A 281 4.53 12.77 -7.80
CA PHE A 281 3.26 12.72 -8.52
C PHE A 281 2.16 13.45 -7.73
N ASP A 282 2.11 13.24 -6.42
CA ASP A 282 1.13 13.85 -5.52
C ASP A 282 1.20 15.38 -5.55
N VAL A 283 2.42 15.96 -5.60
CA VAL A 283 2.62 17.42 -5.74
C VAL A 283 1.98 17.93 -7.03
N ASN A 284 2.15 17.23 -8.15
CA ASN A 284 1.67 17.66 -9.46
C ASN A 284 0.14 17.55 -9.59
N VAL A 285 -0.48 16.61 -8.88
CA VAL A 285 -1.92 16.32 -8.97
C VAL A 285 -2.71 16.92 -7.78
N GLY A 286 -2.01 17.52 -6.80
CA GLY A 286 -2.64 18.13 -5.62
C GLY A 286 -3.19 17.12 -4.61
N ILE A 287 -2.71 15.88 -4.63
CA ILE A 287 -3.09 14.84 -3.67
C ILE A 287 -2.38 15.13 -2.34
N LYS A 288 -3.13 15.06 -1.23
CA LYS A 288 -2.62 15.36 0.11
C LYS A 288 -2.17 14.08 0.82
N SER A 289 -0.95 14.05 1.35
CA SER A 289 -0.40 12.89 2.07
C SER A 289 0.56 13.30 3.19
N THR A 290 0.84 12.40 4.15
CA THR A 290 1.79 12.67 5.26
C THR A 290 3.19 12.93 4.75
N ALA A 291 3.58 12.33 3.61
CA ALA A 291 4.84 12.60 2.95
C ALA A 291 5.00 14.08 2.58
N LEU A 292 3.92 14.73 2.13
CA LEU A 292 3.89 16.16 1.83
C LEU A 292 3.79 17.02 3.08
N ALA A 293 2.95 16.63 4.05
CA ALA A 293 2.75 17.40 5.27
C ALA A 293 3.99 17.42 6.17
N TRP A 294 4.74 16.31 6.24
CA TRP A 294 5.92 16.20 7.09
C TRP A 294 7.20 16.60 6.38
N GLY A 295 7.27 16.48 5.05
CA GLY A 295 8.43 16.88 4.24
C GLY A 295 9.75 16.36 4.82
N ASN A 296 10.69 17.28 5.09
CA ASN A 296 12.02 16.95 5.62
C ASN A 296 11.99 16.42 7.07
N SER A 297 10.90 16.66 7.80
CA SER A 297 10.73 16.19 9.18
C SER A 297 10.23 14.75 9.28
N THR A 298 9.90 14.08 8.17
CA THR A 298 9.36 12.70 8.19
C THR A 298 10.19 11.75 9.04
N LYS A 299 11.52 11.70 8.86
CA LYS A 299 12.36 10.78 9.64
C LYS A 299 12.26 11.03 11.14
N LYS A 300 12.30 12.30 11.57
CA LYS A 300 12.16 12.68 12.99
C LYS A 300 10.83 12.23 13.56
N ILE A 301 9.73 12.43 12.83
CA ILE A 301 8.39 12.02 13.26
C ILE A 301 8.29 10.50 13.29
N CYS A 302 8.79 9.78 12.28
CA CYS A 302 8.85 8.32 12.27
C CYS A 302 9.65 7.76 13.45
N TYR A 303 10.76 8.41 13.85
CA TYR A 303 11.49 8.04 15.07
C TYR A 303 10.61 8.19 16.31
N GLY A 304 9.93 9.32 16.48
CA GLY A 304 9.01 9.55 17.60
C GLY A 304 7.87 8.53 17.65
N MET A 305 7.24 8.24 16.51
CA MET A 305 6.21 7.21 16.41
C MET A 305 6.75 5.81 16.71
N SER A 306 7.99 5.51 16.32
CA SER A 306 8.63 4.22 16.61
C SER A 306 8.96 4.06 18.09
N VAL A 307 9.34 5.14 18.78
CA VAL A 307 9.48 5.13 20.25
C VAL A 307 8.13 4.88 20.90
N ALA A 308 7.08 5.58 20.48
CA ALA A 308 5.72 5.37 20.99
C ALA A 308 5.23 3.93 20.73
N GLN A 309 5.48 3.41 19.52
CA GLN A 309 5.18 2.04 19.14
C GLN A 309 5.83 1.03 20.09
N MET A 310 7.14 1.15 20.30
CA MET A 310 7.88 0.26 21.21
C MET A 310 7.39 0.38 22.65
N GLY A 311 7.12 1.60 23.12
CA GLY A 311 6.56 1.83 24.46
C GLY A 311 5.22 1.13 24.64
N CYS A 312 4.31 1.28 23.68
CA CYS A 312 3.01 0.62 23.70
C CYS A 312 3.12 -0.91 23.59
N TYR A 313 4.01 -1.43 22.75
CA TYR A 313 4.24 -2.87 22.59
C TYR A 313 4.76 -3.50 23.89
N VAL A 314 5.81 -2.92 24.48
CA VAL A 314 6.39 -3.38 25.76
C VAL A 314 5.38 -3.25 26.89
N THR A 315 4.59 -2.18 26.93
CA THR A 315 3.52 -2.01 27.93
C THR A 315 2.47 -3.12 27.82
N SER A 316 2.04 -3.45 26.61
CA SER A 316 1.10 -4.55 26.38
C SER A 316 1.66 -5.88 26.87
N GLY A 317 2.91 -6.20 26.52
CA GLY A 317 3.56 -7.44 26.97
C GLY A 317 3.78 -7.50 28.47
N PHE A 318 4.16 -6.38 29.10
CA PHE A 318 4.29 -6.29 30.56
C PHE A 318 2.95 -6.56 31.26
N LEU A 319 1.87 -5.92 30.80
CA LEU A 319 0.53 -6.11 31.36
C LEU A 319 -0.06 -7.50 31.08
N ALA A 320 0.35 -8.14 29.98
CA ALA A 320 0.00 -9.52 29.66
C ALA A 320 0.83 -10.57 30.44
N GLY A 321 1.86 -10.13 31.18
CA GLY A 321 2.77 -11.02 31.90
C GLY A 321 3.68 -11.83 30.99
N MET A 322 4.05 -11.29 29.81
CA MET A 322 4.94 -11.95 28.87
C MET A 322 6.35 -12.13 29.48
N GLY A 323 6.98 -13.24 29.12
CA GLY A 323 8.31 -13.68 29.53
C GLY A 323 9.45 -13.20 28.62
N PRO A 324 10.64 -13.79 28.78
CA PRO A 324 11.88 -13.27 28.21
C PRO A 324 11.94 -13.29 26.68
N PHE A 325 11.33 -14.29 26.02
CA PHE A 325 11.38 -14.40 24.56
C PHE A 325 10.61 -13.25 23.87
N PHE A 326 9.55 -12.77 24.51
CA PHE A 326 8.83 -11.58 24.06
C PHE A 326 9.75 -10.35 24.04
N TYR A 327 10.49 -10.09 25.13
CA TYR A 327 11.38 -8.93 25.21
C TYR A 327 12.57 -9.04 24.26
N LEU A 328 13.11 -10.24 24.03
CA LEU A 328 14.13 -10.47 23.00
C LEU A 328 13.59 -10.16 21.60
N GLY A 329 12.36 -10.60 21.30
CA GLY A 329 11.66 -10.25 20.07
C GLY A 329 11.43 -8.74 19.94
N ALA A 330 11.07 -8.07 21.04
CA ALA A 330 10.91 -6.62 21.09
C ALA A 330 12.22 -5.88 20.78
N LEU A 331 13.35 -6.32 21.34
CA LEU A 331 14.67 -5.74 21.05
C LEU A 331 15.06 -5.95 19.57
N ALA A 332 14.88 -7.16 19.03
CA ALA A 332 15.18 -7.46 17.64
C ALA A 332 14.29 -6.66 16.67
N GLY A 333 12.98 -6.59 16.95
CA GLY A 333 12.00 -5.81 16.18
C GLY A 333 12.28 -4.31 16.23
N GLY A 334 12.58 -3.79 17.43
CA GLY A 334 12.98 -2.40 17.63
C GLY A 334 14.25 -2.05 16.85
N TYR A 335 15.29 -2.89 16.91
CA TYR A 335 16.51 -2.69 16.13
C TYR A 335 16.21 -2.63 14.62
N ARG A 336 15.39 -3.54 14.09
CA ARG A 336 14.98 -3.53 12.67
C ARG A 336 14.24 -2.23 12.30
N LEU A 337 13.28 -1.82 13.12
CA LEU A 337 12.47 -0.62 12.92
C LEU A 337 13.32 0.66 12.90
N PHE A 338 14.15 0.87 13.91
CA PHE A 338 14.99 2.06 13.99
C PHE A 338 16.09 2.09 12.92
N ASN A 339 16.64 0.93 12.56
CA ASN A 339 17.62 0.81 11.49
C ASN A 339 16.99 1.08 10.11
N MET A 340 15.76 0.65 9.87
CA MET A 340 15.01 0.99 8.66
C MET A 340 14.85 2.51 8.52
N ILE A 341 14.39 3.20 9.57
CA ILE A 341 14.19 4.66 9.53
C ILE A 341 15.51 5.40 9.30
N LYS A 342 16.61 4.89 9.86
CA LYS A 342 17.94 5.43 9.62
C LYS A 342 18.32 5.33 8.14
N LYS A 343 18.16 4.13 7.56
CA LYS A 343 18.68 3.77 6.24
C LYS A 343 17.78 4.15 5.07
N VAL A 344 16.48 4.30 5.27
CA VAL A 344 15.55 4.60 4.18
C VAL A 344 15.91 5.93 3.52
N ASP A 345 16.03 5.92 2.20
CA ASP A 345 16.13 7.11 1.38
C ASP A 345 14.72 7.51 0.91
N LEU A 346 14.19 8.59 1.49
CA LEU A 346 12.81 9.05 1.26
C LEU A 346 12.63 9.70 -0.12
N ASP A 347 13.71 10.08 -0.81
CA ASP A 347 13.63 10.67 -2.15
C ASP A 347 13.84 9.62 -3.26
N ASN A 348 14.09 8.36 -2.89
CA ASN A 348 14.23 7.23 -3.80
C ASN A 348 13.02 6.27 -3.69
N PRO A 349 12.09 6.29 -4.67
CA PRO A 349 10.90 5.44 -4.64
C PRO A 349 11.19 3.94 -4.57
N ALA A 350 12.23 3.45 -5.24
CA ALA A 350 12.60 2.04 -5.20
C ALA A 350 13.10 1.63 -3.81
N ASN A 351 13.85 2.51 -3.13
CA ASN A 351 14.31 2.29 -1.76
C ASN A 351 13.14 2.32 -0.77
N CYS A 352 12.20 3.25 -0.92
CA CYS A 352 10.97 3.31 -0.13
C CYS A 352 10.12 2.04 -0.29
N TRP A 353 9.95 1.54 -1.52
CA TRP A 353 9.25 0.28 -1.79
C TRP A 353 9.92 -0.92 -1.12
N MET A 354 11.24 -1.00 -1.19
CA MET A 354 12.01 -2.06 -0.55
C MET A 354 11.77 -2.09 0.96
N TRP A 355 11.93 -0.95 1.64
CA TRP A 355 11.73 -0.86 3.09
C TRP A 355 10.27 -1.07 3.51
N PHE A 356 9.31 -0.60 2.72
CA PHE A 356 7.89 -0.90 2.94
C PHE A 356 7.63 -2.42 2.94
N LYS A 357 8.16 -3.15 1.94
CA LYS A 357 8.03 -4.62 1.91
C LYS A 357 8.70 -5.31 3.09
N GLU A 358 9.89 -4.84 3.49
CA GLU A 358 10.63 -5.39 4.64
C GLU A 358 9.88 -5.25 5.98
N ASN A 359 8.85 -4.41 6.07
CA ASN A 359 8.01 -4.35 7.27
C ASN A 359 7.29 -5.66 7.55
N ILE A 360 6.96 -6.49 6.54
CA ILE A 360 6.40 -7.82 6.79
C ILE A 360 7.30 -8.61 7.75
N ASN A 361 8.61 -8.60 7.49
CA ASN A 361 9.60 -9.28 8.32
C ASN A 361 9.69 -8.66 9.71
N THR A 362 9.58 -7.34 9.83
CA THR A 362 9.51 -6.67 11.14
C THR A 362 8.27 -7.12 11.94
N GLY A 363 7.12 -7.22 11.27
CA GLY A 363 5.88 -7.76 11.83
C GLY A 363 6.04 -9.19 12.37
N HIS A 364 6.68 -10.04 11.57
CA HIS A 364 6.97 -11.42 11.94
C HIS A 364 7.97 -11.52 13.09
N VAL A 365 8.98 -10.66 13.18
CA VAL A 365 9.94 -10.68 14.30
C VAL A 365 9.26 -10.38 15.63
N PHE A 366 8.37 -9.38 15.68
CA PHE A 366 7.56 -9.13 16.87
C PHE A 366 6.66 -10.32 17.19
N TRP A 367 6.02 -10.91 16.17
CA TRP A 367 5.18 -12.09 16.37
C TRP A 367 5.96 -13.31 16.89
N LEU A 368 7.15 -13.57 16.34
CA LEU A 368 8.00 -14.69 16.75
C LEU A 368 8.41 -14.58 18.22
N GLY A 369 8.66 -13.37 18.74
CA GLY A 369 8.90 -13.16 20.16
C GLY A 369 7.71 -13.60 21.02
N ILE A 370 6.49 -13.20 20.64
CA ILE A 370 5.24 -13.59 21.30
C ILE A 370 5.03 -15.12 21.21
N LEU A 371 5.27 -15.69 20.03
CA LEU A 371 5.08 -17.12 19.75
C LEU A 371 6.04 -17.99 20.54
N LEU A 372 7.33 -17.65 20.56
CA LEU A 372 8.33 -18.43 21.30
C LEU A 372 8.03 -18.43 22.81
N ASP A 373 7.56 -17.31 23.33
CA ASP A 373 7.18 -17.18 24.74
C ASP A 373 5.92 -17.99 25.08
N TYR A 374 4.93 -17.99 24.18
CA TYR A 374 3.76 -18.87 24.25
C TYR A 374 4.13 -20.36 24.22
N LEU A 375 4.97 -20.77 23.28
CA LEU A 375 5.42 -22.16 23.20
C LEU A 375 6.25 -22.54 24.43
N TRP A 376 7.09 -21.64 24.93
CA TRP A 376 7.84 -21.88 26.15
C TRP A 376 6.90 -22.17 27.32
N LYS A 377 5.94 -21.27 27.59
CA LYS A 377 4.96 -21.43 28.68
C LYS A 377 4.09 -22.70 28.57
N LEU A 378 3.84 -23.18 27.35
CA LEU A 378 3.05 -24.40 27.15
C LEU A 378 3.83 -25.69 27.43
N PHE A 379 5.14 -25.70 27.18
CA PHE A 379 5.95 -26.92 27.20
C PHE A 379 6.97 -26.98 28.33
N PHE A 380 7.27 -25.86 28.97
CA PHE A 380 8.25 -25.70 30.06
C PHE A 380 7.66 -24.83 31.16
#